data_AF-A0A7K4XIS5-F1
#
_entry.id   AF-A0A7K4XIS5-F1
#
_cell.length_a   1.000
_cell.length_b   1.000
_cell.length_c   1.000
_cell.angle_alpha   90.00
_cell.angle_beta   90.00
_cell.angle_gamma   90.00
#
_symmetry.space_group_name_H-M   'P 1'
#
loop_
_entity.id
_entity.type
_entity.pdbx_description
1 polymer ?
#
loop_
_entity_poly.entity_id
_entity_poly.type
_entity_poly.pdbx_seq_one_letter_code
_entity_poly.pdbx_strand_id
1 'polypeptide(L)'
;RAALGASLPLVQRDYRFERVWFWGCIQGVRGAYYIAEGLGPDRAAPRSRLYSLNCLDWSLLTPATTEMLALAEQVKGRFQGDPSFEYNLAEINAEAAASLIRSGKEPVFKEEARLTATIEQIDREVGIVPRGAFVKTPLGSVHENRHFEGLSLVEAKKLSSYFHFTKPVNLKNKTLLEKADLDPSTDFLDSLEHDIPRGSWSIQLEKGGTVVVLRSLLWLGLTFYHVPMTKQFGYVYFGNGEKNLDLPFML
;
A
#
# COMPACT_ATOMS: atom_id res chain seq x y z
N ARG A 1 5.03 15.79 12.72
CA ARG A 1 3.78 15.51 13.50
C ARG A 1 2.85 16.72 13.59
N ALA A 2 3.28 17.87 14.12
CA ALA A 2 2.43 19.06 14.22
C ALA A 2 1.92 19.55 12.85
N ALA A 3 2.81 19.65 11.85
CA ALA A 3 2.45 20.01 10.47
C ALA A 3 1.35 19.10 9.90
N LEU A 4 1.53 17.77 9.94
CA LEU A 4 0.53 16.79 9.50
C LEU A 4 -0.83 16.96 10.21
N GLY A 5 -0.81 17.19 11.52
CA GLY A 5 -2.05 17.38 12.29
C GLY A 5 -2.83 18.63 11.88
N ALA A 6 -2.16 19.66 11.37
CA ALA A 6 -2.78 20.88 10.87
C ALA A 6 -3.17 20.76 9.39
N SER A 7 -2.34 20.13 8.56
CA SER A 7 -2.51 20.10 7.10
C SER A 7 -3.53 19.07 6.62
N LEU A 8 -3.57 17.87 7.21
CA LEU A 8 -4.45 16.79 6.72
C LEU A 8 -5.94 17.12 6.82
N PRO A 9 -6.45 17.79 7.88
CA PRO A 9 -7.83 18.27 7.91
C PRO A 9 -8.15 19.28 6.79
N LEU A 10 -7.18 20.12 6.41
CA LEU A 10 -7.34 21.05 5.28
C LEU A 10 -7.42 20.29 3.97
N VAL A 11 -6.53 19.31 3.74
CA VAL A 11 -6.59 18.41 2.56
C VAL A 11 -7.95 17.71 2.47
N GLN A 12 -8.45 17.18 3.59
CA GLN A 12 -9.76 16.52 3.63
C GLN A 12 -10.88 17.45 3.18
N ARG A 13 -10.88 18.70 3.66
CA ARG A 13 -11.87 19.72 3.30
C ARG A 13 -11.74 20.13 1.83
N ASP A 14 -10.53 20.46 1.39
CA ASP A 14 -10.27 21.10 0.08
C ASP A 14 -10.54 20.13 -1.07
N TYR A 15 -10.21 18.85 -0.89
CA TYR A 15 -10.47 17.78 -1.87
C TYR A 15 -11.79 17.02 -1.61
N ARG A 16 -12.56 17.40 -0.57
CA ARG A 16 -13.86 16.82 -0.21
C ARG A 16 -13.83 15.29 0.03
N PHE A 17 -12.77 14.81 0.65
CA PHE A 17 -12.67 13.40 1.03
C PHE A 17 -13.54 13.11 2.26
N GLU A 18 -14.09 11.89 2.34
CA GLU A 18 -14.80 11.46 3.55
C GLU A 18 -13.83 11.27 4.72
N ARG A 19 -12.65 10.74 4.42
CA ARG A 19 -11.52 10.59 5.35
C ARG A 19 -10.20 10.80 4.62
N VAL A 20 -9.20 11.28 5.35
CA VAL A 20 -7.81 11.32 4.90
C VAL A 20 -6.94 10.58 5.89
N TRP A 21 -6.09 9.69 5.38
CA TRP A 21 -5.10 8.97 6.18
C TRP A 21 -3.70 9.36 5.76
N PHE A 22 -2.78 9.34 6.72
CA PHE A 22 -1.37 9.42 6.42
C PHE A 22 -0.87 8.03 6.08
N TRP A 23 -0.47 7.82 4.83
CA TRP A 23 0.00 6.52 4.33
C TRP A 23 1.42 6.22 4.81
N GLY A 24 2.28 7.24 4.82
CA GLY A 24 3.67 7.05 5.14
C GLY A 24 4.62 8.01 4.44
N CYS A 25 5.86 7.58 4.31
CA CYS A 25 6.94 8.35 3.77
C CYS A 25 7.91 7.49 2.95
N ILE A 26 8.32 8.01 1.80
CA ILE A 26 9.36 7.44 0.94
C ILE A 26 10.58 8.36 1.00
N GLN A 27 11.70 7.84 1.51
CA GLN A 27 12.95 8.58 1.65
C GLN A 27 13.71 8.63 0.33
N GLY A 28 13.99 9.84 -0.15
CA GLY A 28 14.92 10.10 -1.23
C GLY A 28 16.28 10.59 -0.71
N VAL A 29 17.21 10.83 -1.63
CA VAL A 29 18.57 11.30 -1.34
C VAL A 29 18.57 12.74 -0.81
N ARG A 30 17.83 13.65 -1.46
CA ARG A 30 17.78 15.08 -1.09
C ARG A 30 16.63 15.43 -0.14
N GLY A 31 15.62 14.58 -0.07
CA GLY A 31 14.39 14.86 0.69
C GLY A 31 13.46 13.67 0.65
N ALA A 32 12.44 13.70 1.51
CA ALA A 32 11.48 12.63 1.63
C ALA A 32 10.11 13.05 1.10
N TYR A 33 9.40 12.11 0.49
CA TYR A 33 8.02 12.27 0.07
C TYR A 33 7.10 11.80 1.19
N TYR A 34 6.24 12.68 1.68
CA TYR A 34 5.18 12.36 2.63
C TYR A 34 3.88 12.11 1.87
N ILE A 35 3.22 10.98 2.11
CA ILE A 35 2.06 10.55 1.32
C ILE A 35 0.81 10.56 2.18
N ALA A 36 -0.26 11.14 1.64
CA ALA A 36 -1.60 11.09 2.20
C ALA A 36 -2.55 10.42 1.21
N GLU A 37 -3.53 9.71 1.74
CA GLU A 37 -4.57 9.04 0.98
C GLU A 37 -5.93 9.60 1.34
N GLY A 38 -6.62 10.11 0.33
CA GLY A 38 -8.02 10.50 0.38
C GLY A 38 -8.93 9.31 0.08
N LEU A 39 -9.87 9.07 0.97
CA LEU A 39 -10.83 7.97 0.90
C LEU A 39 -12.23 8.49 0.60
N GLY A 40 -12.89 7.82 -0.33
CA GLY A 40 -14.31 7.97 -0.61
C GLY A 40 -15.19 7.00 0.20
N PRO A 41 -16.49 6.95 -0.12
CA PRO A 41 -17.45 6.07 0.56
C PRO A 41 -17.17 4.59 0.34
N ASP A 42 -16.76 4.20 -0.88
CA ASP A 42 -16.29 2.85 -1.14
C ASP A 42 -14.81 2.73 -0.76
N ARG A 43 -14.53 1.93 0.26
CA ARG A 43 -13.19 1.75 0.81
C ARG A 43 -12.26 0.96 -0.12
N ALA A 44 -12.81 0.23 -1.09
CA ALA A 44 -12.03 -0.48 -2.11
C ALA A 44 -11.94 0.26 -3.45
N ALA A 45 -12.54 1.44 -3.57
CA ALA A 45 -12.42 2.26 -4.78
C ALA A 45 -10.98 2.79 -4.96
N PRO A 46 -10.59 3.19 -6.19
CA PRO A 46 -9.29 3.82 -6.43
C PRO A 46 -9.06 5.00 -5.49
N ARG A 47 -7.93 4.96 -4.77
CA ARG A 47 -7.60 5.98 -3.77
C ARG A 47 -7.01 7.21 -4.45
N SER A 48 -7.39 8.39 -3.97
CA SER A 48 -6.75 9.64 -4.38
C SER A 48 -5.52 9.85 -3.51
N ARG A 49 -4.35 9.93 -4.12
CA ARG A 49 -3.08 10.04 -3.39
C ARG A 49 -2.51 11.44 -3.55
N LEU A 50 -1.95 11.97 -2.46
CA LEU A 50 -1.26 13.25 -2.45
C LEU A 50 0.14 13.06 -1.90
N TYR A 51 1.11 13.79 -2.42
CA TYR A 51 2.43 13.87 -1.83
C TYR A 51 2.71 15.29 -1.31
N SER A 52 3.65 15.37 -0.37
CA SER A 52 4.19 16.61 0.15
C SER A 52 5.67 16.43 0.43
N LEU A 53 6.46 17.50 0.28
CA LEU A 53 7.87 17.53 0.66
C LEU A 53 8.10 18.15 2.06
N ASN A 54 7.10 18.84 2.59
CA ASN A 54 7.21 19.63 3.82
C ASN A 54 6.08 19.37 4.84
N CYS A 55 5.16 18.43 4.54
CA CYS A 55 3.95 18.14 5.32
C CYS A 55 2.96 19.31 5.44
N LEU A 56 3.03 20.32 4.58
CA LEU A 56 2.15 21.50 4.59
C LEU A 56 1.46 21.66 3.24
N ASP A 57 2.26 21.69 2.17
CA ASP A 57 1.79 21.83 0.80
C ASP A 57 1.62 20.45 0.18
N TRP A 58 0.42 20.15 -0.31
CA TRP A 58 0.06 18.85 -0.84
C TRP A 58 -0.28 18.94 -2.33
N SER A 59 0.31 18.03 -3.10
CA SER A 59 0.12 17.92 -4.55
C SER A 59 -0.53 16.59 -4.89
N LEU A 60 -1.56 16.61 -5.73
CA LEU A 60 -2.31 15.42 -6.13
C LEU A 60 -1.48 14.59 -7.11
N LEU A 61 -1.35 13.29 -6.83
CA LEU A 61 -0.74 12.33 -7.75
C LEU A 61 -1.79 11.84 -8.76
N THR A 62 -1.34 11.65 -10.00
CA THR A 62 -2.17 10.98 -11.02
C THR A 62 -2.36 9.50 -10.65
N PRO A 63 -3.47 8.85 -11.05
CA PRO A 63 -3.62 7.41 -10.87
C PRO A 63 -2.51 6.61 -11.58
N ALA A 64 -2.05 5.52 -10.97
CA ALA A 64 -1.04 4.65 -11.55
C ALA A 64 -1.56 3.96 -12.82
N THR A 65 -0.81 4.07 -13.92
CA THR A 65 -1.08 3.31 -15.16
C THR A 65 -0.20 2.06 -15.23
N THR A 66 -0.62 1.08 -16.04
CA THR A 66 0.18 -0.14 -16.27
C THR A 66 1.55 0.18 -16.87
N GLU A 67 1.64 1.20 -17.73
CA GLU A 67 2.91 1.67 -18.29
C GLU A 67 3.84 2.21 -17.21
N MET A 68 3.33 3.03 -16.29
CA MET A 68 4.12 3.58 -15.17
C MET A 68 4.65 2.46 -14.27
N LEU A 69 3.83 1.45 -13.98
CA LEU A 69 4.24 0.29 -13.18
C LEU A 69 5.37 -0.49 -13.85
N ALA A 70 5.22 -0.79 -15.14
CA ALA A 70 6.22 -1.53 -15.91
C ALA A 70 7.55 -0.77 -16.04
N LEU A 71 7.51 0.57 -16.18
CA LEU A 71 8.71 1.40 -16.22
C LEU A 71 9.37 1.50 -14.83
N ALA A 72 8.57 1.66 -13.77
CA ALA A 72 9.10 1.79 -12.40
C ALA A 72 9.87 0.54 -11.94
N GLU A 73 9.46 -0.66 -12.36
CA GLU A 73 10.19 -1.92 -12.09
C GLU A 73 11.61 -1.95 -12.68
N GLN A 74 11.85 -1.17 -13.74
CA GLN A 74 13.14 -1.13 -14.43
C GLN A 74 14.09 -0.11 -13.78
N VAL A 75 13.55 0.91 -13.10
CA VAL A 75 14.35 1.94 -12.45
C VAL A 75 14.85 1.45 -11.09
N LYS A 76 16.17 1.29 -10.98
CA LYS A 76 16.83 0.85 -9.74
C LYS A 76 17.39 2.03 -8.95
N GLY A 77 17.58 1.81 -7.65
CA GLY A 77 18.20 2.75 -6.72
C GLY A 77 17.23 3.75 -6.10
N ARG A 78 17.75 4.59 -5.21
CA ARG A 78 16.93 5.51 -4.40
C ARG A 78 16.28 6.61 -5.22
N PHE A 79 15.17 7.13 -4.69
CA PHE A 79 14.57 8.38 -5.16
C PHE A 79 15.54 9.55 -4.97
N GLN A 80 15.54 10.52 -5.87
CA GLN A 80 16.35 11.74 -5.71
C GLN A 80 15.75 12.70 -4.69
N GLY A 81 14.43 12.69 -4.50
CA GLY A 81 13.71 13.64 -3.66
C GLY A 81 13.32 14.92 -4.40
N ASP A 82 13.16 14.84 -5.72
CA ASP A 82 12.65 15.91 -6.57
C ASP A 82 11.61 15.36 -7.57
N PRO A 83 10.33 15.75 -7.48
CA PRO A 83 9.28 15.26 -8.38
C PRO A 83 9.57 15.52 -9.86
N SER A 84 10.32 16.58 -10.17
CA SER A 84 10.66 17.01 -11.53
C SER A 84 11.88 16.29 -12.09
N PHE A 85 12.54 15.44 -11.29
CA PHE A 85 13.69 14.66 -11.76
C PHE A 85 13.25 13.67 -12.85
N GLU A 86 14.05 13.58 -13.91
CA GLU A 86 13.77 12.75 -15.08
C GLU A 86 14.83 11.65 -15.23
N TYR A 87 14.38 10.41 -15.22
CA TYR A 87 15.20 9.24 -15.50
C TYR A 87 15.31 9.07 -17.02
N ASN A 88 16.55 8.98 -17.53
CA ASN A 88 16.81 8.70 -18.93
C ASN A 88 16.55 7.22 -19.22
N LEU A 89 15.44 6.91 -19.90
CA LEU A 89 15.09 5.53 -20.19
C LEU A 89 16.03 4.87 -21.19
N ALA A 90 16.75 5.64 -22.02
CA ALA A 90 17.73 5.06 -22.95
C ALA A 90 18.88 4.35 -22.22
N GLU A 91 19.22 4.81 -21.00
CA GLU A 91 20.25 4.20 -20.16
C GLU A 91 19.74 2.99 -19.37
N ILE A 92 18.42 2.95 -19.09
CA ILE A 92 17.79 1.94 -18.24
C ILE A 92 17.23 0.78 -19.08
N ASN A 93 16.53 1.10 -20.16
CA ASN A 93 15.95 0.15 -21.10
C ASN A 93 15.81 0.75 -22.51
N ALA A 94 16.74 0.37 -23.38
CA ALA A 94 16.79 0.81 -24.77
C ALA A 94 15.52 0.46 -25.58
N GLU A 95 14.85 -0.65 -25.28
CA GLU A 95 13.64 -1.08 -26.00
C GLU A 95 12.43 -0.21 -25.62
N ALA A 96 12.26 0.07 -24.32
CA ALA A 96 11.23 0.97 -23.81
C ALA A 96 11.43 2.39 -24.36
N ALA A 97 12.67 2.87 -24.34
CA ALA A 97 13.05 4.15 -24.95
C ALA A 97 12.73 4.18 -26.46
N ALA A 98 13.10 3.14 -27.21
CA ALA A 98 12.81 3.05 -28.63
C ALA A 98 11.30 3.04 -28.93
N SER A 99 10.49 2.44 -28.06
CA SER A 99 9.02 2.44 -28.20
C SER A 99 8.42 3.84 -28.03
N LEU A 100 8.90 4.59 -27.05
CA LEU A 100 8.48 5.97 -26.82
C LEU A 100 8.89 6.88 -27.99
N ILE A 101 10.13 6.74 -28.46
CA ILE A 101 10.65 7.48 -29.62
C ILE A 101 9.80 7.20 -30.87
N ARG A 102 9.47 5.93 -31.15
CA ARG A 102 8.55 5.57 -32.26
C ARG A 102 7.18 6.21 -32.12
N SER A 103 6.73 6.44 -30.89
CA SER A 103 5.45 7.09 -30.58
C SER A 103 5.55 8.62 -30.52
N GLY A 104 6.71 9.21 -30.84
CA GLY A 104 6.94 10.65 -30.79
C GLY A 104 7.05 11.23 -29.38
N LYS A 105 7.25 10.39 -28.35
CA LYS A 105 7.42 10.80 -26.96
C LYS A 105 8.90 10.82 -26.57
N GLU A 106 9.25 11.72 -25.66
CA GLU A 106 10.59 11.74 -25.08
C GLU A 106 10.84 10.47 -24.24
N PRO A 107 12.03 9.86 -24.30
CA PRO A 107 12.38 8.66 -23.56
C PRO A 107 12.74 9.00 -22.10
N VAL A 108 11.92 9.81 -21.43
CA VAL A 108 12.12 10.23 -20.04
C VAL A 108 11.01 9.68 -19.17
N PHE A 109 11.36 9.35 -17.93
CA PHE A 109 10.39 8.93 -16.92
C PHE A 109 10.53 9.82 -15.70
N LYS A 110 9.46 10.53 -15.33
CA LYS A 110 9.48 11.47 -14.20
C LYS A 110 9.48 10.73 -12.86
N GLU A 111 10.17 11.29 -11.88
CA GLU A 111 10.22 10.74 -10.53
C GLU A 111 8.84 10.77 -9.83
N GLU A 112 8.01 11.78 -10.09
CA GLU A 112 6.62 11.79 -9.63
C GLU A 112 5.79 10.60 -10.15
N ALA A 113 6.04 10.19 -11.40
CA ALA A 113 5.40 9.02 -12.00
C ALA A 113 5.93 7.72 -11.37
N ARG A 114 7.25 7.65 -11.12
CA ARG A 114 7.87 6.55 -10.37
C ARG A 114 7.28 6.43 -8.96
N LEU A 115 7.13 7.55 -8.25
CA LEU A 115 6.57 7.62 -6.90
C LEU A 115 5.16 7.02 -6.87
N THR A 116 4.31 7.44 -7.79
CA THR A 116 2.95 6.93 -7.96
C THR A 116 2.94 5.41 -8.15
N ALA A 117 3.79 4.90 -9.04
CA ALA A 117 3.90 3.48 -9.33
C ALA A 117 4.41 2.67 -8.13
N THR A 118 5.42 3.17 -7.42
CA THR A 118 5.98 2.52 -6.23
C THR A 118 4.95 2.43 -5.11
N ILE A 119 4.18 3.49 -4.83
CA ILE A 119 3.12 3.46 -3.82
C ILE A 119 2.07 2.40 -4.19
N GLU A 120 1.68 2.34 -5.46
CA GLU A 120 0.73 1.34 -5.95
C GLU A 120 1.25 -0.10 -5.81
N GLN A 121 2.54 -0.34 -6.07
CA GLN A 121 3.17 -1.65 -5.87
C GLN A 121 3.18 -2.05 -4.39
N ILE A 122 3.56 -1.11 -3.51
CA ILE A 122 3.55 -1.34 -2.06
C ILE A 122 2.13 -1.68 -1.59
N ASP A 123 1.12 -0.89 -1.95
CA ASP A 123 -0.26 -1.16 -1.52
C ASP A 123 -0.81 -2.50 -2.01
N ARG A 124 -0.44 -2.91 -3.23
CA ARG A 124 -0.84 -4.21 -3.77
C ARG A 124 -0.20 -5.38 -3.02
N GLU A 125 1.00 -5.21 -2.50
CA GLU A 125 1.76 -6.31 -1.88
C GLU A 125 1.69 -6.31 -0.36
N VAL A 126 1.41 -5.18 0.28
CA VAL A 126 1.50 -5.03 1.74
C VAL A 126 0.46 -4.10 2.35
N GLY A 127 -0.58 -3.69 1.63
CA GLY A 127 -1.72 -3.03 2.27
C GLY A 127 -2.50 -4.04 3.13
N ILE A 128 -2.51 -3.88 4.46
CA ILE A 128 -3.06 -4.92 5.39
C ILE A 128 -4.32 -4.44 6.11
N VAL A 129 -5.27 -5.35 6.29
CA VAL A 129 -6.42 -5.20 7.20
C VAL A 129 -6.67 -6.48 8.02
N PRO A 130 -7.22 -6.38 9.24
CA PRO A 130 -7.73 -7.55 9.96
C PRO A 130 -8.92 -8.20 9.23
N ARG A 131 -9.05 -9.53 9.37
CA ARG A 131 -10.22 -10.26 8.87
C ARG A 131 -11.51 -9.67 9.43
N GLY A 132 -12.50 -9.46 8.57
CA GLY A 132 -13.81 -8.98 8.98
C GLY A 132 -13.88 -7.49 9.33
N ALA A 133 -12.77 -6.73 9.27
CA ALA A 133 -12.78 -5.28 9.46
C ALA A 133 -13.59 -4.54 8.36
N PHE A 134 -13.69 -5.14 7.18
CA PHE A 134 -14.47 -4.65 6.05
C PHE A 134 -15.44 -5.72 5.57
N VAL A 135 -16.56 -5.28 5.00
CA VAL A 135 -17.55 -6.14 4.34
C VAL A 135 -17.78 -5.69 2.90
N LYS A 136 -17.93 -6.67 2.01
CA LYS A 136 -18.27 -6.45 0.61
C LYS A 136 -19.76 -6.68 0.38
N THR A 137 -20.42 -5.66 -0.13
CA THR A 137 -21.83 -5.73 -0.51
C THR A 137 -22.05 -6.58 -1.76
N PRO A 138 -23.28 -7.09 -2.00
CA PRO A 138 -23.61 -7.78 -3.27
C PRO A 138 -23.38 -6.92 -4.52
N LEU A 139 -23.46 -5.59 -4.38
CA LEU A 139 -23.17 -4.63 -5.45
C LEU A 139 -21.67 -4.43 -5.71
N GLY A 140 -20.81 -5.04 -4.89
CA GLY A 140 -19.36 -4.99 -5.02
C GLY A 140 -18.66 -3.90 -4.21
N SER A 141 -19.41 -2.90 -3.71
CA SER A 141 -18.85 -1.84 -2.86
C SER A 141 -18.40 -2.37 -1.49
N VAL A 142 -17.33 -1.82 -0.94
CA VAL A 142 -16.72 -2.27 0.32
C VAL A 142 -16.84 -1.19 1.38
N HIS A 143 -17.29 -1.58 2.57
CA HIS A 143 -17.53 -0.67 3.70
C HIS A 143 -16.90 -1.21 4.98
N GLU A 144 -16.65 -0.32 5.94
CA GLU A 144 -16.24 -0.72 7.30
C GLU A 144 -17.33 -1.59 7.94
N ASN A 145 -16.93 -2.72 8.51
CA ASN A 145 -17.85 -3.60 9.22
C ASN A 145 -18.18 -3.01 10.60
N ARG A 146 -19.42 -2.56 10.78
CA ARG A 146 -19.87 -1.97 12.06
C ARG A 146 -19.83 -2.97 13.23
N HIS A 147 -19.93 -4.27 12.93
CA HIS A 147 -19.91 -5.36 13.91
C HIS A 147 -18.51 -5.88 14.23
N PHE A 148 -17.46 -5.39 13.57
CA PHE A 148 -16.10 -5.81 13.85
C PHE A 148 -15.63 -5.23 15.17
N GLU A 149 -15.50 -6.04 16.22
CA GLU A 149 -15.02 -5.58 17.53
C GLU A 149 -13.53 -5.86 17.76
N GLY A 150 -12.78 -6.19 16.71
CA GLY A 150 -11.36 -6.56 16.80
C GLY A 150 -11.14 -8.07 16.76
N LEU A 151 -9.90 -8.46 16.45
CA LEU A 151 -9.48 -9.87 16.52
C LEU A 151 -9.33 -10.28 17.98
N SER A 152 -9.65 -11.55 18.28
CA SER A 152 -9.31 -12.12 19.60
C SER A 152 -7.79 -12.18 19.80
N LEU A 153 -7.33 -12.31 21.05
CA LEU A 153 -5.91 -12.46 21.36
C LEU A 153 -5.26 -13.68 20.70
N VAL A 154 -6.05 -14.72 20.39
CA VAL A 154 -5.57 -15.94 19.73
C VAL A 154 -5.47 -15.75 18.23
N GLU A 155 -6.48 -15.14 17.61
CA GLU A 155 -6.50 -14.82 16.18
C GLU A 155 -5.46 -13.77 15.82
N ALA A 156 -5.32 -12.73 16.64
CA ALA A 156 -4.41 -11.63 16.38
C ALA A 156 -2.94 -12.08 16.28
N LYS A 157 -2.58 -13.28 16.75
CA LYS A 157 -1.24 -13.87 16.63
C LYS A 157 -1.04 -14.71 15.36
N LYS A 158 -2.05 -14.84 14.50
CA LYS A 158 -2.02 -15.68 13.31
C LYS A 158 -2.02 -14.81 12.06
N LEU A 159 -1.13 -15.11 11.11
CA LEU A 159 -1.11 -14.42 9.81
C LEU A 159 -2.41 -14.63 9.03
N SER A 160 -3.09 -15.76 9.23
CA SER A 160 -4.39 -16.05 8.60
C SER A 160 -5.54 -15.15 9.06
N SER A 161 -5.33 -14.32 10.09
CA SER A 161 -6.29 -13.30 10.52
C SER A 161 -6.05 -11.93 9.89
N TYR A 162 -5.08 -11.80 8.99
CA TYR A 162 -4.75 -10.56 8.29
C TYR A 162 -4.78 -10.78 6.78
N PHE A 163 -5.26 -9.76 6.07
CA PHE A 163 -5.58 -9.86 4.66
C PHE A 163 -5.05 -8.65 3.89
N HIS A 164 -4.66 -8.87 2.63
CA HIS A 164 -4.30 -7.80 1.72
C HIS A 164 -5.52 -6.99 1.31
N PHE A 165 -5.51 -5.69 1.53
CA PHE A 165 -6.60 -4.77 1.17
C PHE A 165 -6.45 -4.25 -0.26
N THR A 166 -6.39 -5.21 -1.18
CA THR A 166 -6.33 -5.00 -2.63
C THR A 166 -7.21 -6.03 -3.35
N LYS A 167 -7.28 -5.93 -4.67
CA LYS A 167 -8.02 -6.90 -5.48
C LYS A 167 -7.38 -8.29 -5.33
N PRO A 168 -8.14 -9.33 -4.93
CA PRO A 168 -7.57 -10.65 -4.70
C PRO A 168 -7.12 -11.30 -6.01
N VAL A 169 -5.96 -11.94 -5.93
CA VAL A 169 -5.34 -12.76 -6.97
C VAL A 169 -5.57 -14.24 -6.69
N ASN A 170 -5.35 -14.68 -5.45
CA ASN A 170 -5.35 -16.10 -5.08
C ASN A 170 -6.76 -16.68 -4.88
N LEU A 171 -7.72 -15.89 -4.37
CA LEU A 171 -9.11 -16.35 -4.21
C LEU A 171 -9.74 -16.89 -5.51
N LYS A 172 -9.35 -16.36 -6.67
CA LYS A 172 -9.86 -16.82 -7.96
C LYS A 172 -9.45 -18.27 -8.24
N ASN A 173 -8.26 -18.64 -7.79
CA ASN A 173 -7.62 -19.93 -8.04
C ASN A 173 -8.07 -21.02 -7.05
N LYS A 174 -8.83 -20.67 -6.00
CA LYS A 174 -9.37 -21.65 -5.04
C LYS A 174 -10.37 -22.60 -5.69
N THR A 175 -10.36 -23.85 -5.24
CA THR A 175 -11.29 -24.90 -5.63
C THR A 175 -12.72 -24.61 -5.17
N LEU A 176 -13.70 -25.32 -5.74
CA LEU A 176 -15.11 -25.18 -5.33
C LEU A 176 -15.34 -25.59 -3.88
N LEU A 177 -14.63 -26.62 -3.41
CA LEU A 177 -14.73 -27.09 -2.03
C LEU A 177 -14.22 -26.03 -1.06
N GLU A 178 -13.05 -25.45 -1.32
CA GLU A 178 -12.49 -24.37 -0.48
C GLU A 178 -13.37 -23.12 -0.50
N LYS A 179 -14.04 -22.83 -1.62
CA LYS A 179 -14.96 -21.69 -1.73
C LYS A 179 -16.26 -21.90 -0.97
N ALA A 180 -16.68 -23.13 -0.73
CA ALA A 180 -17.91 -23.43 0.00
C ALA A 180 -17.84 -23.03 1.48
N ASP A 181 -16.62 -23.01 2.04
CA ASP A 181 -16.37 -22.63 3.44
C ASP A 181 -16.13 -21.12 3.64
N LEU A 182 -16.05 -20.34 2.55
CA LEU A 182 -15.81 -18.88 2.61
C LEU A 182 -17.13 -18.11 2.67
N ASP A 183 -17.15 -17.06 3.50
CA ASP A 183 -18.22 -16.08 3.46
C ASP A 183 -17.89 -14.99 2.41
N PRO A 184 -18.67 -14.83 1.32
CA PRO A 184 -18.32 -13.89 0.25
C PRO A 184 -18.31 -12.41 0.65
N SER A 185 -18.94 -12.06 1.78
CA SER A 185 -19.00 -10.69 2.30
C SER A 185 -17.76 -10.35 3.12
N THR A 186 -17.21 -11.30 3.86
CA THR A 186 -16.08 -11.09 4.79
C THR A 186 -14.75 -11.67 4.29
N ASP A 187 -14.79 -12.76 3.51
CA ASP A 187 -13.62 -13.48 2.99
C ASP A 187 -13.40 -13.19 1.49
N PHE A 188 -13.46 -11.91 1.12
CA PHE A 188 -13.30 -11.44 -0.27
C PHE A 188 -11.87 -10.98 -0.60
N LEU A 189 -10.91 -11.13 0.32
CA LEU A 189 -9.52 -10.72 0.20
C LEU A 189 -8.56 -11.92 0.32
N ASP A 190 -7.30 -11.73 -0.08
CA ASP A 190 -6.25 -12.75 0.08
C ASP A 190 -5.59 -12.67 1.48
N SER A 191 -5.37 -13.83 2.10
CA SER A 191 -4.73 -13.97 3.42
C SER A 191 -3.21 -13.85 3.33
N LEU A 192 -2.58 -13.18 4.30
CA LEU A 192 -1.12 -13.06 4.41
C LEU A 192 -0.41 -14.41 4.65
N GLU A 193 -1.14 -15.43 5.14
CA GLU A 193 -0.60 -16.77 5.38
C GLU A 193 -0.05 -17.44 4.11
N HIS A 194 -0.57 -17.05 2.95
CA HIS A 194 -0.22 -17.64 1.66
C HIS A 194 0.77 -16.79 0.86
N ASP A 195 1.36 -15.77 1.48
CA ASP A 195 2.36 -14.93 0.83
C ASP A 195 3.64 -15.70 0.49
N ILE A 196 4.23 -15.31 -0.64
CA ILE A 196 5.45 -15.90 -1.17
C ILE A 196 6.53 -14.80 -1.23
N PRO A 197 7.73 -15.04 -0.65
CA PRO A 197 8.15 -16.25 0.05
C PRO A 197 7.45 -16.44 1.41
N ARG A 198 7.30 -17.71 1.85
CA ARG A 198 6.82 -18.01 3.19
C ARG A 198 7.79 -17.41 4.21
N GLY A 199 7.27 -16.70 5.21
CA GLY A 199 8.11 -15.96 6.16
C GLY A 199 8.31 -14.48 5.79
N SER A 200 7.60 -13.96 4.79
CA SER A 200 7.64 -12.53 4.41
C SER A 200 7.14 -11.55 5.48
N TRP A 201 6.57 -12.07 6.57
CA TRP A 201 5.98 -11.29 7.65
C TRP A 201 6.57 -11.70 8.99
N SER A 202 6.89 -10.71 9.80
CA SER A 202 7.14 -10.89 11.23
C SER A 202 5.92 -10.44 12.02
N ILE A 203 5.56 -11.21 13.05
CA ILE A 203 4.49 -10.88 13.98
C ILE A 203 5.05 -10.80 15.39
N GLN A 204 4.80 -9.68 16.07
CA GLN A 204 5.36 -9.39 17.38
C GLN A 204 4.29 -8.87 18.32
N LEU A 205 4.41 -9.26 19.60
CA LEU A 205 3.56 -8.77 20.68
C LEU A 205 4.32 -7.71 21.44
N GLU A 206 3.80 -6.49 21.42
CA GLU A 206 4.40 -5.32 22.05
C GLU A 206 3.57 -4.89 23.26
N LYS A 207 4.19 -4.08 24.14
CA LYS A 207 3.53 -3.50 25.33
C LYS A 207 2.86 -4.55 26.23
N GLY A 208 3.56 -5.64 26.53
CA GLY A 208 3.01 -6.73 27.35
C GLY A 208 1.91 -7.55 26.65
N GLY A 209 1.84 -7.50 25.32
CA GLY A 209 0.88 -8.24 24.51
C GLY A 209 -0.44 -7.52 24.24
N THR A 210 -0.55 -6.23 24.59
CA THR A 210 -1.74 -5.42 24.31
C THR A 210 -1.80 -4.92 22.86
N VAL A 211 -0.68 -4.95 22.15
CA VAL A 211 -0.60 -4.52 20.75
C VAL A 211 0.11 -5.60 19.94
N VAL A 212 -0.49 -6.00 18.83
CA VAL A 212 0.18 -6.82 17.82
C VAL A 212 0.78 -5.90 16.78
N VAL A 213 2.03 -6.14 16.43
CA VAL A 213 2.74 -5.43 15.37
C VAL A 213 3.15 -6.43 14.30
N LEU A 214 2.76 -6.15 13.06
CA LEU A 214 3.21 -6.89 11.88
C LEU A 214 4.19 -6.03 11.10
N ARG A 215 5.31 -6.61 10.64
CA ARG A 215 6.25 -5.93 9.74
C ARG A 215 6.51 -6.78 8.52
N SER A 216 6.51 -6.12 7.35
CA SER A 216 6.90 -6.76 6.10
C SER A 216 8.42 -6.88 6.04
N LEU A 217 8.90 -8.06 5.68
CA LEU A 217 10.31 -8.31 5.35
C LEU A 217 10.58 -8.13 3.85
N LEU A 218 9.52 -8.12 3.03
CA LEU A 218 9.59 -7.88 1.59
C LEU A 218 9.63 -6.38 1.28
N TRP A 219 8.82 -5.58 1.97
CA TRP A 219 8.85 -4.12 1.89
C TRP A 219 9.28 -3.55 3.22
N LEU A 220 10.60 -3.46 3.39
CA LEU A 220 11.21 -2.90 4.59
C LEU A 220 10.73 -1.46 4.80
N GLY A 221 10.19 -1.21 5.99
CA GLY A 221 9.58 0.07 6.36
C GLY A 221 8.08 0.00 6.63
N LEU A 222 7.38 -1.02 6.13
CA LEU A 222 5.97 -1.20 6.47
C LEU A 222 5.82 -1.74 7.89
N THR A 223 5.08 -1.01 8.73
CA THR A 223 4.67 -1.44 10.06
C THR A 223 3.16 -1.33 10.19
N PHE A 224 2.50 -2.45 10.47
CA PHE A 224 1.08 -2.53 10.81
C PHE A 224 0.92 -2.76 12.31
N TYR A 225 -0.12 -2.18 12.91
CA TYR A 225 -0.51 -2.45 14.29
C TYR A 225 -1.99 -2.80 14.39
N HIS A 226 -2.32 -3.61 15.38
CA HIS A 226 -3.68 -3.86 15.83
C HIS A 226 -3.72 -3.93 17.35
N VAL A 227 -4.75 -3.34 17.95
CA VAL A 227 -5.07 -3.52 19.36
C VAL A 227 -6.19 -4.57 19.44
N PRO A 228 -5.89 -5.82 19.85
CA PRO A 228 -6.88 -6.90 19.90
C PRO A 228 -8.10 -6.52 20.73
N MET A 229 -9.25 -7.13 20.42
CA MET A 229 -10.54 -6.83 21.05
C MET A 229 -10.97 -5.36 20.92
N THR A 230 -10.43 -4.64 19.93
CA THR A 230 -10.88 -3.29 19.58
C THR A 230 -10.91 -3.07 18.07
N LYS A 231 -11.59 -2.01 17.61
CA LYS A 231 -11.58 -1.56 16.22
C LYS A 231 -10.27 -0.89 15.77
N GLN A 232 -9.29 -0.73 16.67
CA GLN A 232 -8.09 0.06 16.38
C GLN A 232 -7.06 -0.78 15.63
N PHE A 233 -6.77 -0.37 14.40
CA PHE A 233 -5.67 -0.89 13.60
C PHE A 233 -5.21 0.18 12.60
N GLY A 234 -4.08 -0.07 11.98
CA GLY A 234 -3.59 0.73 10.88
C GLY A 234 -2.19 0.31 10.50
N TYR A 235 -1.70 0.82 9.37
CA TYR A 235 -0.31 0.68 9.00
C TYR A 235 0.26 2.03 8.60
N VAL A 236 1.59 2.08 8.58
CA VAL A 236 2.33 3.18 7.99
C VAL A 236 3.59 2.63 7.35
N TYR A 237 3.96 3.20 6.20
CA TYR A 237 5.21 2.90 5.53
C TYR A 237 6.26 3.98 5.83
N PHE A 238 7.45 3.60 6.27
CA PHE A 238 8.61 4.50 6.34
C PHE A 238 9.83 3.76 5.79
N GLY A 239 10.18 4.04 4.54
CA GLY A 239 11.30 3.37 3.88
C GLY A 239 11.71 4.06 2.60
N ASN A 240 12.50 3.39 1.77
CA ASN A 240 13.06 3.97 0.54
C ASN A 240 12.25 3.63 -0.71
N GLY A 241 11.16 2.87 -0.58
CA GLY A 241 10.37 2.39 -1.72
C GLY A 241 11.08 1.27 -2.51
N GLU A 242 12.03 0.56 -1.89
CA GLU A 242 12.76 -0.55 -2.51
C GLU A 242 12.23 -1.90 -1.98
N LYS A 243 11.92 -2.80 -2.91
CA LYS A 243 11.51 -4.17 -2.61
C LYS A 243 12.73 -5.03 -2.31
N ASN A 244 12.66 -5.82 -1.23
CA ASN A 244 13.70 -6.76 -0.85
C ASN A 244 13.62 -8.05 -1.70
N LEU A 245 14.21 -8.00 -2.90
CA LEU A 245 14.24 -9.15 -3.80
C LEU A 245 15.15 -10.29 -3.30
N ASP A 246 16.04 -10.00 -2.36
CA ASP A 246 16.96 -10.99 -1.79
C ASP A 246 16.34 -11.79 -0.64
N LEU A 247 15.12 -11.43 -0.21
CA LEU A 247 14.42 -12.10 0.89
C LEU A 247 14.40 -13.64 0.79
N PRO A 248 14.16 -14.28 -0.37
CA PRO A 248 14.20 -15.74 -0.47
C PRO A 248 15.54 -16.38 -0.11
N PHE A 249 16.65 -15.63 -0.19
CA PHE A 249 17.99 -16.09 0.19
C PHE A 249 18.36 -15.75 1.64
N MET A 250 17.55 -14.92 2.31
CA MET A 250 17.76 -14.48 3.69
C MET A 250 16.96 -15.29 4.72
N LEU A 251 15.96 -16.06 4.26
CA LEU A 251 15.04 -16.86 5.08
C LEU A 251 15.56 -18.28 5.34
#